data_AF-A0A9X6SRE5-F1
#
_entry.id   AF-A0A9X6SRE5-F1
#
_cell.length_a   1.000
_cell.length_b   1.000
_cell.length_c   1.000
_cell.angle_alpha   90.00
_cell.angle_beta   90.00
_cell.angle_gamma   90.00
#
_symmetry.space_group_name_H-M   'P 1'
#
loop_
_entity.id
_entity.type
_entity.pdbx_description
1 polymer ?
#
loop_
_entity_poly.entity_id
_entity_poly.type
_entity_poly.pdbx_seq_one_letter_code
_entity_poly.pdbx_strand_id
1 'polypeptide(L)' 'NKGKGGKRAIRVYPPWDKTTSRQAQKTQAWQLEYFLEIPVNRPIDCVRAQMLYSLNR' A
#
# COMPACT_ATOMS: atom_id res chain seq x y z
N ASN A 1 -13.25 -12.65 -19.82
CA ASN A 1 -11.82 -12.37 -20.07
C ASN A 1 -10.93 -13.08 -19.05
N LYS A 2 -10.44 -14.28 -19.38
CA LYS A 2 -9.34 -14.92 -18.61
C LYS A 2 -8.03 -14.27 -19.06
N GLY A 3 -7.76 -13.05 -18.56
CA GLY A 3 -6.64 -12.24 -18.98
C GLY A 3 -5.31 -12.97 -18.76
N LYS A 4 -4.65 -13.36 -19.85
CA LYS A 4 -3.27 -13.87 -19.83
C LYS A 4 -2.35 -12.66 -19.71
N GLY A 5 -2.05 -12.24 -18.49
CA GLY A 5 -1.15 -11.12 -18.18
C GLY A 5 -1.58 -10.35 -16.94
N GLY A 6 -0.61 -10.02 -16.07
CA GLY A 6 -0.84 -9.20 -14.88
C GLY A 6 -1.15 -7.73 -15.20
N LYS A 7 -1.29 -6.92 -14.15
CA LYS A 7 -1.43 -5.45 -14.28
C LYS A 7 -0.09 -4.87 -14.72
N ARG A 8 -0.08 -3.99 -15.72
CA ARG A 8 1.12 -3.27 -16.20
C ARG A 8 1.36 -1.94 -15.47
N ALA A 9 0.38 -1.45 -14.74
CA ALA A 9 0.48 -0.26 -13.90
C ALA A 9 -0.47 -0.37 -12.71
N ILE A 10 -0.13 0.29 -11.61
CA ILE A 10 -0.96 0.39 -10.41
C ILE A 10 -0.81 1.79 -9.81
N ARG A 11 -1.89 2.32 -9.24
CA ARG A 11 -1.88 3.54 -8.43
C ARG A 11 -1.82 3.16 -6.95
N VAL A 12 -0.95 3.82 -6.20
CA VAL A 12 -0.90 3.72 -4.73
C VAL A 12 -1.62 4.93 -4.14
N TYR A 13 -2.55 4.68 -3.21
CA TYR A 13 -3.32 5.70 -2.49
C TYR A 13 -2.81 5.80 -1.05
N PRO A 14 -1.91 6.75 -0.74
CA PRO A 14 -1.34 6.91 0.60
C PRO A 14 -2.40 7.43 1.61
N PRO A 15 -2.10 7.42 2.93
CA PRO A 15 -3.03 7.88 3.97
C PRO A 15 -3.50 9.32 3.81
N TRP A 16 -2.68 10.18 3.21
CA TRP A 16 -3.00 11.59 2.98
C TRP A 16 -3.83 11.84 1.72
N ASP A 17 -4.04 10.84 0.87
CA ASP A 17 -4.87 10.99 -0.33
C ASP A 17 -6.35 10.71 -0.01
N LYS A 18 -7.25 11.59 -0.47
CA LYS A 18 -8.69 11.45 -0.25
C LYS A 18 -9.35 10.85 -1.49
N THR A 19 -9.66 9.56 -1.40
CA THR A 19 -10.32 8.84 -2.51
C THR A 19 -11.82 9.11 -2.57
N THR A 20 -12.32 9.49 -3.75
CA THR A 20 -13.74 9.84 -3.96
C THR A 20 -14.57 8.73 -4.60
N SER A 21 -13.94 7.85 -5.40
CA SER A 21 -14.64 6.73 -6.05
C SER A 21 -14.63 5.47 -5.17
N ARG A 22 -15.71 4.69 -5.22
CA ARG A 22 -15.82 3.42 -4.48
C ARG A 22 -14.70 2.43 -4.82
N GLN A 23 -14.21 2.43 -6.06
CA GLN A 23 -13.09 1.56 -6.47
C GLN A 23 -11.76 2.01 -5.87
N ALA A 24 -11.50 3.32 -5.85
CA ALA A 24 -10.31 3.89 -5.24
C ALA A 24 -10.31 3.69 -3.72
N GLN A 25 -11.45 3.85 -3.05
CA GLN A 25 -11.61 3.58 -1.62
C GLN A 25 -11.30 2.13 -1.27
N LYS A 26 -11.85 1.16 -2.02
CA LYS A 26 -11.53 -0.26 -1.85
C LYS A 26 -10.06 -0.55 -2.11
N THR A 27 -9.45 0.12 -3.08
CA THR A 27 -8.03 -0.03 -3.39
C THR A 27 -7.15 0.54 -2.28
N GLN A 28 -7.50 1.72 -1.76
CA GLN A 28 -6.81 2.36 -0.64
C GLN A 28 -6.89 1.49 0.61
N ALA A 29 -8.04 0.90 0.92
CA ALA A 29 -8.22 0.06 2.11
C ALA A 29 -7.16 -1.05 2.20
N TRP A 30 -7.01 -1.89 1.16
CA TRP A 30 -5.99 -2.94 1.20
C TRP A 30 -4.57 -2.38 1.09
N GLN A 31 -4.35 -1.29 0.36
CA GLN A 31 -3.00 -0.70 0.24
C GLN A 31 -2.48 -0.16 1.57
N LEU A 32 -3.36 0.43 2.40
CA LEU A 32 -2.99 0.98 3.70
C LEU A 32 -2.48 -0.09 4.66
N GLU A 33 -2.98 -1.32 4.57
CA GLU A 33 -2.49 -2.44 5.38
C GLU A 33 -0.99 -2.69 5.15
N TYR A 34 -0.51 -2.47 3.93
CA TYR A 34 0.89 -2.68 3.52
C TYR A 34 1.71 -1.39 3.40
N PHE A 35 1.12 -0.23 3.70
CA PHE A 35 1.79 1.05 3.56
C PHE A 35 2.80 1.27 4.69
N LEU A 36 4.04 1.65 4.34
CA LEU A 36 5.07 2.08 5.29
C LEU A 36 5.50 3.51 4.92
N GLU A 37 5.36 4.43 5.86
CA GLU A 37 5.78 5.82 5.67
C GLU A 37 7.30 5.95 5.87
N ILE A 38 7.96 6.75 5.02
CA ILE A 38 9.36 7.16 5.17
C ILE A 38 9.37 8.66 5.46
N PRO A 39 9.36 9.04 6.75
CA PRO A 39 9.28 10.44 7.12
C PRO A 39 10.64 11.14 7.11
N VAL A 40 10.64 12.46 6.87
CA VAL A 40 11.87 13.26 6.74
C VAL A 40 12.50 13.59 8.10
N ASN A 41 11.66 13.90 9.10
CA ASN A 41 12.11 14.49 10.39
C ASN A 41 11.89 13.56 11.60
N ARG A 42 11.62 12.28 11.38
CA ARG A 42 11.47 11.30 12.47
C ARG A 42 12.02 9.94 12.01
N PRO A 43 12.36 9.04 12.93
CA PRO A 43 12.79 7.69 12.58
C PRO A 43 11.71 6.92 11.80
N ILE A 44 12.14 6.01 10.93
CA ILE A 44 11.27 5.03 10.26
C ILE A 44 10.76 4.02 11.31
N ASP A 45 9.52 3.56 11.15
CA ASP A 45 8.97 2.47 11.95
C ASP A 45 9.57 1.11 11.52
N CYS A 46 10.72 0.79 12.11
CA CYS A 46 11.43 -0.46 11.84
C CYS A 46 10.67 -1.70 12.29
N VAL A 47 9.78 -1.58 13.29
CA VAL A 47 8.95 -2.70 13.77
C VAL A 47 7.91 -3.05 12.70
N ARG A 48 7.22 -2.03 12.16
CA ARG A 48 6.28 -2.22 11.05
C ARG A 48 6.97 -2.77 9.81
N ALA A 49 8.16 -2.26 9.48
CA ALA A 49 8.95 -2.81 8.37
C ALA A 49 9.24 -4.31 8.56
N GLN A 50 9.66 -4.72 9.76
CA GLN A 50 9.84 -6.13 10.08
C GLN A 50 8.53 -6.91 9.94
N MET A 51 7.41 -6.42 10.47
CA MET A 51 6.11 -7.11 10.33
C MET A 51 5.72 -7.33 8.87
N LEU A 52 5.91 -6.32 8.00
CA LEU A 52 5.53 -6.40 6.59
C LEU A 52 6.39 -7.37 5.77
N TYR A 53 7.69 -7.47 6.08
CA TYR A 53 8.65 -8.22 5.26
C TYR A 53 9.15 -9.53 5.90
N SER A 54 8.86 -9.77 7.17
CA SER A 54 9.22 -11.02 7.87
C SER A 54 8.16 -12.12 7.73
N LEU A 55 7.00 -11.82 7.14
CA LEU A 55 5.84 -12.72 7.05
C LEU A 55 6.01 -13.90 6.06
N ASN A 56 7.21 -14.20 5.56
CA ASN A 56 7.49 -15.38 4.72
C ASN A 56 8.97 -15.78 4.79
N ARG A 57 9.41 -16.31 5.93
CA ARG A 57 10.50 -17.30 5.95
C ARG A 57 9.92 -18.67 6.19
#